data_AF-A0A2A7MI91-F1
#
_entry.id   AF-A0A2A7MI91-F1
#
_cell.length_a   1.000
_cell.length_b   1.000
_cell.length_c   1.000
_cell.angle_alpha   90.00
_cell.angle_beta   90.00
_cell.angle_gamma   90.00
#
_symmetry.space_group_name_H-M   'P 1'
#
loop_
_entity.id
_entity.type
_entity.pdbx_description
1 polymer ?
#
loop_
_entity_poly.entity_id
_entity_poly.type
_entity_poly.pdbx_seq_one_letter_code
_entity_poly.pdbx_strand_id
1 'polypeptide(L)'
;MEKKILEGQRKSPTKNEVIGGHSSSINNNNSNFSVEELSINPDSTKNVKFIKDLQDGNISKIKKSTVFPDSWNDSKIIDSIKNVGESPAISVRQRDGATWHRQIIDGVEIDVIKIGDNVISGYPTGKVNAPKPSGF
;
A
#
# COMPACT_ATOMS: atom_id res chain seq x y z
N MET A 1 -5.27 8.31 -6.84
CA MET A 1 -4.44 7.89 -5.69
C MET A 1 -5.07 6.71 -4.96
N GLU A 2 -6.27 6.88 -4.41
CA GLU A 2 -6.90 5.98 -3.44
C GLU A 2 -7.09 4.56 -3.97
N LYS A 3 -7.73 4.39 -5.14
CA LYS A 3 -7.92 3.06 -5.76
C LYS A 3 -6.62 2.27 -5.93
N LYS A 4 -5.52 2.94 -6.30
CA LYS A 4 -4.20 2.30 -6.37
C LYS A 4 -3.77 1.79 -5.00
N ILE A 5 -3.84 2.64 -3.98
CA ILE A 5 -3.40 2.29 -2.62
C ILE A 5 -4.25 1.15 -2.09
N LEU A 6 -5.57 1.26 -2.16
CA LEU A 6 -6.51 0.32 -1.57
C LEU A 6 -6.53 -1.01 -2.33
N GLU A 7 -6.83 -0.98 -3.63
CA GLU A 7 -7.12 -2.19 -4.40
C GLU A 7 -5.98 -2.61 -5.35
N GLY A 8 -5.01 -1.74 -5.57
CA GLY A 8 -4.00 -1.90 -6.61
C GLY A 8 -4.50 -1.53 -8.01
N GLN A 9 -3.57 -1.14 -8.87
CA GLN A 9 -3.82 -0.86 -10.28
C GLN A 9 -2.70 -1.42 -11.17
N ARG A 10 -2.97 -1.65 -12.45
CA ARG A 10 -1.95 -2.03 -13.43
C ARG A 10 -0.80 -1.00 -13.43
N LYS A 11 0.44 -1.49 -13.43
CA LYS A 11 1.65 -0.67 -13.54
C LYS A 11 1.73 0.02 -14.91
N SER A 12 1.26 -0.67 -15.94
CA SER A 12 1.15 -0.21 -17.34
C SER A 12 -0.11 -0.82 -17.95
N PRO A 13 -0.82 -0.12 -18.85
CA PRO A 13 -2.01 -0.68 -19.51
C PRO A 13 -1.75 -2.05 -20.16
N THR A 14 -0.56 -2.24 -20.71
CA THR A 14 -0.17 -3.45 -21.46
C THR A 14 0.36 -4.59 -20.60
N LYS A 15 0.41 -4.44 -19.27
CA LYS A 15 0.94 -5.47 -18.35
C LYS A 15 -0.08 -5.84 -17.29
N ASN A 16 -0.12 -7.11 -16.94
CA ASN A 16 -0.94 -7.63 -15.83
C ASN A 16 -0.23 -7.52 -14.46
N GLU A 17 0.87 -6.77 -14.39
CA GLU A 17 1.55 -6.46 -13.13
C GLU A 17 0.82 -5.30 -12.43
N VAL A 18 0.51 -5.46 -11.15
CA VAL A 18 -0.18 -4.46 -10.34
C VAL A 18 0.74 -3.81 -9.30
N ILE A 19 0.48 -2.55 -8.97
CA ILE A 19 1.14 -1.77 -7.91
C ILE A 19 0.11 -1.24 -6.91
N GLY A 20 0.52 -1.00 -5.67
CA GLY A 20 -0.38 -0.64 -4.56
C GLY A 20 -1.07 -1.87 -3.97
N GLY A 21 -2.35 -1.78 -3.61
CA GLY A 21 -3.12 -2.92 -3.08
C GLY A 21 -2.75 -3.25 -1.64
N HIS A 22 -3.23 -2.42 -0.73
CA HIS A 22 -2.92 -2.44 0.70
C HIS A 22 -4.18 -2.44 1.58
N SER A 23 -5.38 -2.39 1.01
CA SER A 23 -6.62 -2.45 1.81
C SER A 23 -6.77 -3.81 2.49
N SER A 24 -7.33 -3.78 3.70
CA SER A 24 -7.84 -4.96 4.41
C SER A 24 -8.95 -5.69 3.63
N SER A 25 -9.59 -5.01 2.66
CA SER A 25 -10.59 -5.60 1.76
C SER A 25 -10.00 -6.55 0.71
N ILE A 26 -8.67 -6.66 0.60
CA ILE A 26 -7.98 -7.66 -0.24
C ILE A 26 -7.97 -8.97 0.54
N ASN A 27 -9.10 -9.68 0.49
CA ASN A 27 -9.33 -10.96 1.16
C ASN A 27 -10.31 -11.82 0.33
N ASN A 28 -10.52 -13.07 0.76
CA ASN A 28 -11.35 -14.03 0.02
C ASN A 28 -12.88 -13.79 0.13
N ASN A 29 -13.33 -12.79 0.89
CA ASN A 29 -14.73 -12.35 0.86
C ASN A 29 -14.99 -11.34 -0.28
N ASN A 30 -13.94 -10.83 -0.93
CA ASN A 30 -14.04 -9.93 -2.07
C ASN A 30 -13.82 -10.71 -3.37
N SER A 31 -14.86 -10.82 -4.19
CA SER A 31 -14.84 -11.60 -5.45
C SER A 31 -13.82 -11.10 -6.47
N ASN A 32 -13.33 -9.86 -6.33
CA ASN A 32 -12.28 -9.33 -7.22
C ASN A 32 -10.88 -9.89 -6.91
N PHE A 33 -10.72 -10.65 -5.83
CA PHE A 33 -9.42 -11.13 -5.38
C PHE A 33 -9.45 -12.62 -5.06
N SER A 34 -8.34 -13.30 -5.34
CA SER A 34 -7.99 -14.58 -4.74
C SER A 34 -6.74 -14.38 -3.90
N VAL A 35 -6.81 -14.70 -2.61
CA VAL A 35 -5.81 -14.28 -1.62
C VAL A 35 -5.28 -15.47 -0.81
N GLU A 36 -3.97 -15.54 -0.68
CA GLU A 36 -3.23 -16.40 0.24
C GLU A 36 -2.65 -15.53 1.36
N GLU A 37 -3.10 -15.71 2.60
CA GLU A 37 -2.48 -15.08 3.77
C GLU A 37 -1.19 -15.84 4.10
N LEU A 38 -0.06 -15.12 4.18
CA LEU A 38 1.25 -15.70 4.46
C LEU A 38 1.61 -15.60 5.93
N SER A 39 1.32 -14.46 6.55
CA SER A 39 1.55 -14.20 7.96
C SER A 39 0.81 -12.96 8.44
N ILE A 40 0.60 -12.89 9.76
CA ILE A 40 0.11 -11.70 10.46
C ILE A 40 1.30 -11.11 11.23
N ASN A 41 1.53 -9.81 11.09
CA ASN A 41 2.57 -9.09 11.81
C ASN A 41 2.08 -8.69 13.22
N PRO A 42 2.97 -8.35 14.17
CA PRO A 42 2.57 -7.93 15.52
C PRO A 42 1.65 -6.70 15.57
N ASP A 43 1.71 -5.82 14.56
CA ASP A 43 0.84 -4.64 14.41
C ASP A 43 -0.52 -4.97 13.75
N SER A 44 -0.86 -6.25 13.62
CA SER A 44 -2.08 -6.78 12.97
C SER A 44 -2.18 -6.53 11.47
N THR A 45 -1.17 -5.95 10.83
CA THR A 45 -1.09 -5.96 9.36
C THR A 45 -0.83 -7.38 8.86
N LYS A 46 -1.20 -7.66 7.62
CA LYS A 46 -1.08 -9.01 7.04
C LYS A 46 -0.18 -9.01 5.82
N ASN A 47 0.72 -9.98 5.74
CA ASN A 47 1.46 -10.24 4.52
C ASN A 47 0.66 -11.25 3.69
N VAL A 48 0.33 -10.89 2.46
CA VAL A 48 -0.52 -11.69 1.58
C VAL A 48 0.13 -11.87 0.21
N LYS A 49 -0.25 -12.93 -0.50
CA LYS A 49 -0.21 -12.96 -1.97
C LYS A 49 -1.62 -12.84 -2.50
N PHE A 50 -1.81 -12.08 -3.58
CA PHE A 50 -3.10 -12.02 -4.25
C PHE A 50 -2.98 -12.03 -5.77
N ILE A 51 -4.04 -12.51 -6.40
CA ILE A 51 -4.39 -12.28 -7.80
C ILE A 51 -5.64 -11.39 -7.81
N LYS A 52 -5.65 -10.38 -8.66
CA LYS A 52 -6.77 -9.46 -8.85
C LYS A 52 -7.45 -9.71 -10.19
N ASP A 53 -8.77 -9.81 -10.21
CA ASP A 53 -9.56 -9.68 -11.43
C ASP A 53 -9.49 -8.22 -11.92
N LEU A 54 -9.00 -8.04 -13.16
CA LEU A 54 -8.80 -6.73 -13.76
C LEU A 54 -10.08 -6.20 -14.42
N GLN A 55 -11.16 -6.99 -14.42
CA GLN A 55 -12.48 -6.65 -14.98
C GLN A 55 -12.47 -6.35 -16.49
N ASP A 56 -11.42 -6.79 -17.18
CA ASP A 56 -11.22 -6.64 -18.62
C ASP A 56 -11.01 -8.01 -19.29
N GLY A 57 -11.45 -9.09 -18.63
CA GLY A 57 -11.22 -10.48 -19.04
C GLY A 57 -9.83 -11.02 -18.68
N ASN A 58 -8.96 -10.22 -18.05
CA ASN A 58 -7.66 -10.66 -17.57
C ASN A 58 -7.57 -10.66 -16.04
N ILE A 59 -6.59 -11.41 -15.55
CA ILE A 59 -6.17 -11.41 -14.15
C ILE A 59 -4.77 -10.82 -14.00
N SER A 60 -4.46 -10.30 -12.81
CA SER A 60 -3.11 -9.86 -12.49
C SER A 60 -2.14 -11.04 -12.38
N LYS A 61 -0.84 -10.76 -12.52
CA LYS A 61 0.18 -11.66 -11.95
C LYS A 61 0.01 -11.72 -10.43
N ILE A 62 0.53 -12.79 -9.81
CA ILE A 62 0.60 -12.89 -8.35
C ILE A 62 1.39 -11.70 -7.80
N LYS A 63 0.80 -11.01 -6.84
CA LYS A 63 1.45 -9.91 -6.13
C LYS A 63 1.56 -10.23 -4.65
N LYS A 64 2.75 -10.01 -4.08
CA LYS A 64 2.94 -9.93 -2.63
C LYS A 64 2.62 -8.52 -2.13
N SER A 65 1.97 -8.41 -0.98
CA SER A 65 1.67 -7.12 -0.36
C SER A 65 1.57 -7.26 1.15
N THR A 66 1.83 -6.17 1.85
CA THR A 66 1.39 -6.00 3.23
C THR A 66 0.11 -5.17 3.20
N VAL A 67 -0.97 -5.69 3.79
CA VAL A 67 -2.27 -5.01 3.87
C VAL A 67 -2.52 -4.50 5.29
N PHE A 68 -3.28 -3.43 5.40
CA PHE A 68 -3.67 -2.84 6.69
C PHE A 68 -4.50 -3.82 7.53
N PRO A 69 -4.59 -3.61 8.86
CA PRO A 69 -5.37 -4.48 9.75
C PRO A 69 -6.85 -4.53 9.36
N ASP A 70 -7.51 -5.65 9.63
CA ASP A 70 -8.95 -5.83 9.36
C ASP A 70 -9.82 -4.81 10.12
N SER A 71 -9.32 -4.25 11.22
CA SER A 71 -10.00 -3.19 11.99
C SER A 71 -9.99 -1.82 11.29
N TRP A 72 -9.22 -1.66 10.21
CA TRP A 72 -9.14 -0.43 9.44
C TRP A 72 -10.01 -0.53 8.19
N ASN A 73 -10.95 0.39 8.04
CA ASN A 73 -11.70 0.57 6.80
C ASN A 73 -10.92 1.46 5.82
N ASP A 74 -11.37 1.49 4.57
CA ASP A 74 -10.71 2.22 3.48
C ASP A 74 -10.55 3.72 3.78
N SER A 75 -11.56 4.37 4.38
CA SER A 75 -11.47 5.78 4.77
C SER A 75 -10.34 6.03 5.76
N LYS A 76 -10.26 5.21 6.83
CA LYS A 76 -9.19 5.30 7.82
C LYS A 76 -7.81 5.11 7.18
N ILE A 77 -7.68 4.16 6.26
CA ILE A 77 -6.42 3.90 5.54
C ILE A 77 -6.00 5.14 4.76
N ILE A 78 -6.91 5.71 3.97
CA ILE A 78 -6.63 6.88 3.14
C ILE A 78 -6.33 8.12 3.98
N ASP A 79 -7.13 8.37 5.02
CA ASP A 79 -6.95 9.53 5.89
C ASP A 79 -5.63 9.44 6.67
N SER A 80 -5.26 8.25 7.14
CA SER A 80 -3.96 8.02 7.79
C SER A 80 -2.80 8.26 6.83
N ILE A 81 -2.90 7.79 5.58
CA ILE A 81 -1.85 8.04 4.56
C ILE A 81 -1.74 9.53 4.22
N LYS A 82 -2.88 10.23 4.10
CA LYS A 82 -2.88 11.69 3.92
C LYS A 82 -2.20 12.37 5.09
N ASN A 83 -2.58 12.01 6.33
CA ASN A 83 -1.99 12.55 7.55
C ASN A 83 -0.47 12.35 7.61
N VAL A 84 0.03 11.14 7.36
CA VAL A 84 1.47 10.86 7.32
C VAL A 84 2.16 11.67 6.21
N GLY A 85 1.51 11.86 5.07
CA GLY A 85 2.03 12.68 3.98
C GLY A 85 2.17 14.18 4.29
N GLU A 86 1.52 14.67 5.35
CA GLU A 86 1.66 16.06 5.83
C GLU A 86 2.73 16.21 6.91
N SER A 87 3.38 15.11 7.32
CA SER A 87 4.49 15.16 8.26
C SER A 87 5.78 15.71 7.62
N PRO A 88 6.81 16.06 8.42
CA PRO A 88 8.11 16.44 7.88
C PRO A 88 8.74 15.29 7.07
N ALA A 89 9.28 15.62 5.90
CA ALA A 89 9.99 14.65 5.08
C ALA A 89 11.25 14.14 5.81
N ILE A 90 11.40 12.82 5.87
CA ILE A 90 12.60 12.13 6.36
C ILE A 90 13.75 12.27 5.36
N SER A 91 13.43 12.20 4.06
CA SER A 91 14.42 12.31 2.99
C SER A 91 13.80 12.81 1.70
N VAL A 92 14.65 13.42 0.86
CA VAL A 92 14.30 13.92 -0.48
C VAL A 92 15.14 13.19 -1.52
N ARG A 93 14.48 12.51 -2.45
CA ARG A 93 15.12 11.79 -3.55
C ARG A 93 15.58 12.78 -4.63
N GLN A 94 16.89 12.90 -4.79
CA GLN A 94 17.52 13.92 -5.66
C GLN A 94 17.07 13.88 -7.13
N ARG A 95 16.75 12.69 -7.65
CA ARG A 95 16.41 12.51 -9.07
C ARG A 95 15.12 13.23 -9.48
N ASP A 96 14.11 13.23 -8.62
CA ASP A 96 12.75 13.65 -8.97
C ASP A 96 12.06 14.50 -7.88
N GLY A 97 12.79 14.86 -6.83
CA GLY A 97 12.27 15.65 -5.71
C GLY A 97 11.24 14.91 -4.86
N ALA A 98 11.07 13.59 -5.02
CA ALA A 98 10.12 12.84 -4.21
C ALA A 98 10.53 12.89 -2.73
N THR A 99 9.55 13.08 -1.85
CA THR A 99 9.75 13.12 -0.40
C THR A 99 9.25 11.83 0.23
N TRP A 100 10.00 11.31 1.20
CA TRP A 100 9.61 10.16 2.01
C TRP A 100 9.21 10.63 3.41
N HIS A 101 8.07 10.15 3.88
CA HIS A 101 7.46 10.43 5.18
C HIS A 101 7.14 9.11 5.87
N ARG A 102 7.22 9.09 7.20
CA ARG A 102 6.83 7.94 8.00
C ARG A 102 6.33 8.35 9.38
N GLN A 103 5.23 7.74 9.79
CA GLN A 103 4.70 7.84 11.15
C GLN A 103 4.05 6.52 11.56
N ILE A 104 3.79 6.39 12.86
CA ILE A 104 2.99 5.30 13.43
C ILE A 104 1.61 5.87 13.79
N ILE A 105 0.56 5.25 13.26
CA ILE A 105 -0.83 5.58 13.55
C ILE A 105 -1.48 4.32 14.12
N ASP A 106 -2.02 4.41 15.35
CA ASP A 106 -2.64 3.29 16.08
C ASP A 106 -1.83 1.98 16.05
N GLY A 107 -0.50 2.10 16.24
CA GLY A 107 0.43 0.98 16.27
C GLY A 107 0.91 0.49 14.90
N VAL A 108 0.36 0.99 13.79
CA VAL A 108 0.78 0.65 12.42
C VAL A 108 1.77 1.70 11.90
N GLU A 109 2.99 1.28 11.56
CA GLU A 109 3.95 2.14 10.86
C GLU A 109 3.60 2.24 9.37
N ILE A 110 3.54 3.47 8.86
CA ILE A 110 3.11 3.78 7.49
C ILE A 110 4.21 4.57 6.79
N ASP A 111 4.59 4.11 5.60
CA ASP A 111 5.41 4.88 4.66
C ASP A 111 4.54 5.61 3.66
N VAL A 112 4.88 6.88 3.41
CA VAL A 112 4.26 7.69 2.36
C VAL A 112 5.34 8.35 1.51
N ILE A 113 5.16 8.30 0.19
CA ILE A 113 6.03 8.96 -0.78
C ILE A 113 5.21 9.99 -1.55
N LYS A 114 5.65 11.25 -1.56
CA LYS A 114 5.01 12.36 -2.29
C LYS A 114 5.93 12.92 -3.38
N ILE A 115 5.35 13.50 -4.43
CA ILE A 115 6.02 14.41 -5.38
C ILE A 115 5.22 15.71 -5.38
N GLY A 116 5.82 16.80 -4.87
CA GLY A 116 5.04 17.97 -4.46
C GLY A 116 3.98 17.55 -3.43
N ASP A 117 2.73 17.96 -3.67
CA ASP A 117 1.61 17.60 -2.80
C ASP A 117 0.96 16.25 -3.13
N ASN A 118 1.39 15.61 -4.23
CA ASN A 118 0.77 14.38 -4.70
C ASN A 118 1.36 13.17 -3.99
N VAL A 119 0.54 12.44 -3.24
CA VAL A 119 0.90 11.11 -2.73
C VAL A 119 0.98 10.12 -3.90
N ILE A 120 2.19 9.63 -4.15
CA ILE A 120 2.46 8.65 -5.20
C ILE A 120 2.56 7.22 -4.65
N SER A 121 2.79 7.04 -3.36
CA SER A 121 2.76 5.74 -2.68
C SER A 121 2.39 5.91 -1.22
N GLY A 122 1.64 4.97 -0.66
CA GLY A 122 1.30 4.89 0.76
C GLY A 122 1.01 3.44 1.12
N TYR A 123 1.67 2.91 2.15
CA TYR A 123 1.53 1.50 2.53
C TYR A 123 1.95 1.24 3.99
N PRO A 124 1.37 0.22 4.66
CA PRO A 124 1.84 -0.21 5.96
C PRO A 124 3.15 -0.97 5.80
N THR A 125 4.09 -0.79 6.74
CA THR A 125 5.42 -1.40 6.65
C THR A 125 5.48 -2.79 7.30
N GLY A 126 4.49 -3.12 8.13
CA GLY A 126 4.35 -4.39 8.85
C GLY A 126 5.31 -4.59 10.02
N LYS A 127 6.08 -3.55 10.36
CA LYS A 127 6.96 -3.51 11.54
C LYS A 127 7.39 -2.08 11.82
N VAL A 128 7.68 -1.81 13.08
CA VAL A 128 8.33 -0.55 13.48
C VAL A 128 9.78 -0.53 12.99
N ASN A 129 10.25 0.63 12.54
CA ASN A 129 11.58 0.86 11.97
C ASN A 129 11.87 -0.02 10.77
N ALA A 130 10.91 -0.14 9.84
CA ALA A 130 11.14 -0.87 8.60
C ALA A 130 12.32 -0.27 7.80
N PRO A 131 12.97 -1.04 6.93
CA PRO A 131 13.98 -0.50 6.04
C PRO A 131 13.45 0.70 5.25
N LYS A 132 14.35 1.60 4.85
CA LYS A 132 14.00 2.72 3.98
C LYS A 132 13.35 2.22 2.69
N PRO A 133 12.36 2.93 2.13
CA PRO A 133 11.76 2.60 0.84
C PRO A 133 12.81 2.50 -0.26
N SER A 134 12.65 1.53 -1.15
CA SER A 134 13.54 1.37 -2.29
C SER A 134 13.62 2.66 -3.13
N GLY A 135 14.84 3.12 -3.38
CA GLY A 135 15.11 4.33 -4.16
C GLY A 135 15.27 5.61 -3.33
N PHE A 136 15.06 5.54 -2.02
CA PHE A 136 15.60 6.49 -1.02
C PHE A 136 16.82 5.86 -0.35
#